data_AF-K1Z9M0-F1
#
_entry.id   AF-K1Z9M0-F1
#
_cell.length_a   1.000
_cell.length_b   1.000
_cell.length_c   1.000
_cell.angle_alpha   90.00
_cell.angle_beta   90.00
_cell.angle_gamma   90.00
#
_symmetry.space_group_name_H-M   'P 1'
#
loop_
_entity.id
_entity.type
_entity.pdbx_description
1 polymer ?
#
loop_
_entity_poly.entity_id
_entity_poly.type
_entity_poly.pdbx_seq_one_letter_code
_entity_poly.pdbx_strand_id
1 'polypeptide(L)'
;MHTFPSSHEGEMSKLRASIVNELALSEIARALDLGQYMFLGKGEAQCDGREKNSLLADALEALLGAIYLDSNFDRAFQVVKLLFLPTIQRATKEDINRDFKTKLQEEVQNRLKISPQYRLANELGPDHDKTFKIELFISGSLVGQGQGKSKKQAEQSAAEEVLKKLDDIIDQLAFHANGNGQKKE
;
A
#
# COMPACT_ATOMS: atom_id res chain seq x y z
N MET A 1 -9.55 -5.37 -13.48
CA MET A 1 -10.93 -5.43 -12.98
C MET A 1 -11.36 -6.81 -12.47
N HIS A 2 -10.82 -7.92 -12.98
CA HIS A 2 -11.26 -9.26 -12.52
C HIS A 2 -10.71 -9.74 -11.17
N THR A 3 -9.65 -9.12 -10.64
CA THR A 3 -8.95 -9.65 -9.44
C THR A 3 -9.41 -9.04 -8.11
N PHE A 4 -10.15 -7.91 -8.13
CA PHE A 4 -10.55 -7.18 -6.92
C PHE A 4 -11.98 -6.60 -7.06
N PRO A 5 -13.03 -7.43 -6.96
CA PRO A 5 -14.42 -6.99 -7.13
C PRO A 5 -14.93 -6.09 -5.99
N SER A 6 -14.25 -6.09 -4.84
CA SER A 6 -14.72 -5.48 -3.58
C SER A 6 -13.91 -4.25 -3.13
N SER A 7 -12.91 -3.82 -3.91
CA SER A 7 -12.06 -2.67 -3.56
C SER A 7 -12.73 -1.34 -3.90
N HIS A 8 -12.62 -0.36 -3.01
CA HIS A 8 -13.15 0.99 -3.26
C HIS A 8 -12.37 1.65 -4.42
N GLU A 9 -13.04 2.42 -5.28
CA GLU A 9 -12.48 3.07 -6.48
C GLU A 9 -11.18 3.87 -6.21
N GLY A 10 -11.11 4.52 -5.04
CA GLY A 10 -9.92 5.25 -4.60
C GLY A 10 -8.71 4.37 -4.29
N GLU A 11 -8.92 3.13 -3.84
CA GLU A 11 -7.84 2.15 -3.58
C GLU A 11 -7.31 1.58 -4.89
N MET A 12 -8.21 1.29 -5.83
CA MET A 12 -7.85 0.86 -7.18
C MET A 12 -7.07 1.94 -7.92
N SER A 13 -7.41 3.21 -7.71
CA SER A 13 -6.66 4.34 -8.28
C SER A 13 -5.25 4.46 -7.71
N LYS A 14 -5.08 4.26 -6.39
CA LYS A 14 -3.76 4.26 -5.74
C LYS A 14 -2.91 3.07 -6.16
N LEU A 15 -3.51 1.88 -6.21
CA LEU A 15 -2.84 0.67 -6.70
C LEU A 15 -2.42 0.83 -8.17
N ARG A 16 -3.28 1.41 -9.02
CA ARG A 16 -2.92 1.73 -10.40
C ARG A 16 -1.73 2.69 -10.47
N ALA A 17 -1.74 3.75 -9.66
CA ALA A 17 -0.64 4.72 -9.65
C ALA A 17 0.69 4.11 -9.16
N SER A 18 0.65 3.10 -8.28
CA SER A 18 1.87 2.42 -7.83
C SER A 18 2.43 1.41 -8.83
N ILE A 19 1.59 0.82 -9.68
CA ILE A 19 2.01 -0.17 -10.70
C ILE A 19 2.22 0.44 -12.10
N VAL A 20 1.61 1.58 -12.40
CA VAL A 20 1.76 2.31 -13.67
C VAL A 20 2.36 3.68 -13.40
N ASN A 21 3.68 3.72 -13.26
CA ASN A 21 4.49 4.93 -13.14
C ASN A 21 5.88 4.71 -13.76
N GLU A 22 6.63 5.78 -13.99
CA GLU A 22 7.94 5.74 -14.64
C GLU A 22 8.88 4.69 -14.05
N LEU A 23 8.97 4.62 -12.71
CA LEU A 23 9.84 3.65 -12.04
C LEU A 23 9.41 2.22 -12.33
N ALA A 24 8.14 1.89 -12.08
CA ALA A 24 7.60 0.55 -12.31
C ALA A 24 7.72 0.11 -13.79
N LEU A 25 7.45 1.03 -14.74
CA LEU A 25 7.58 0.75 -16.18
C LEU A 25 9.05 0.54 -16.57
N SER A 26 9.96 1.36 -16.05
CA SER A 26 11.39 1.20 -16.30
C SER A 26 11.95 -0.12 -15.75
N GLU A 27 11.44 -0.62 -14.61
CA GLU A 27 11.80 -1.94 -14.08
C GLU A 27 11.39 -3.06 -15.03
N ILE A 28 10.17 -2.99 -15.57
CA ILE A 28 9.67 -3.97 -16.55
C ILE A 28 10.53 -3.91 -17.82
N ALA A 29 10.83 -2.72 -18.31
CA ALA A 29 11.69 -2.52 -19.48
C ALA A 29 13.10 -3.10 -19.27
N ARG A 30 13.69 -2.96 -18.07
CA ARG A 30 14.98 -3.58 -17.72
C ARG A 30 14.90 -5.09 -17.65
N ALA A 31 13.82 -5.64 -17.10
CA ALA A 31 13.63 -7.09 -17.06
C ALA A 31 13.52 -7.71 -18.47
N LEU A 32 13.17 -6.91 -19.47
CA LEU A 32 13.15 -7.27 -20.89
C LEU A 32 14.45 -6.91 -21.64
N ASP A 33 15.44 -6.35 -20.94
CA ASP A 33 16.67 -5.85 -21.56
C ASP A 33 16.40 -4.81 -22.67
N LEU A 34 15.31 -4.04 -22.55
CA LEU A 34 14.80 -3.23 -23.65
C LEU A 34 15.78 -2.13 -24.08
N GLY A 35 16.53 -1.56 -23.13
CA GLY A 35 17.54 -0.53 -23.38
C GLY A 35 18.60 -0.96 -24.42
N GLN A 36 18.88 -2.26 -24.51
CA GLN A 36 19.86 -2.82 -25.45
C GLN A 36 19.39 -2.70 -26.92
N TYR A 37 18.07 -2.69 -27.14
CA TYR A 37 17.44 -2.61 -28.45
C TYR A 37 17.08 -1.17 -28.86
N MET A 38 17.29 -0.19 -27.98
CA MET A 38 16.97 1.21 -28.25
C MET A 38 18.00 1.85 -29.18
N PHE A 39 17.50 2.49 -30.25
CA PHE A 39 18.30 3.38 -31.07
C PHE A 39 18.40 4.75 -30.41
N LEU A 40 19.61 5.11 -30.00
CA LEU A 40 19.88 6.38 -29.33
C LEU A 40 20.79 7.26 -30.20
N GLY A 41 20.53 8.56 -30.18
CA GLY A 41 21.49 9.55 -30.70
C GLY A 41 22.81 9.49 -29.92
N LYS A 42 23.91 9.90 -30.56
CA LYS A 42 25.26 9.83 -29.97
C LYS A 42 25.37 10.49 -28.60
N GLY A 43 24.71 11.64 -28.40
CA GLY A 43 24.70 12.35 -27.11
C GLY A 43 23.98 11.56 -26.01
N GLU A 44 22.78 11.04 -26.29
CA GLU A 44 22.01 10.28 -25.30
C GLU A 44 22.69 8.94 -24.96
N ALA A 45 23.34 8.31 -25.94
CA ALA A 45 24.12 7.09 -25.72
C ALA A 45 25.36 7.31 -24.83
N GLN A 46 25.92 8.52 -24.81
CA GLN A 46 27.07 8.89 -23.96
C GLN A 46 26.66 9.23 -22.52
N CYS A 47 25.37 9.48 -22.29
CA CYS A 47 24.81 9.86 -20.99
C CYS A 47 23.98 8.72 -20.37
N ASP A 48 24.39 7.47 -20.58
CA ASP A 48 23.71 6.27 -20.07
C ASP A 48 22.21 6.22 -20.39
N GLY A 49 21.79 6.76 -21.54
CA GLY A 49 20.38 6.84 -21.93
C GLY A 49 19.66 5.49 -21.98
N ARG A 50 20.40 4.40 -22.17
CA ARG A 50 19.84 3.03 -22.14
C ARG A 50 19.36 2.61 -20.75
N GLU A 51 19.90 3.24 -19.70
CA GLU A 51 19.55 2.97 -18.30
C GLU A 51 18.62 4.02 -17.70
N LYS A 52 18.28 5.07 -18.45
CA LYS A 52 17.47 6.18 -17.97
C LYS A 52 16.02 5.76 -17.82
N ASN A 53 15.45 5.94 -16.63
CA ASN A 53 14.09 5.52 -16.29
C ASN A 53 13.04 6.05 -17.28
N SER A 54 13.08 7.34 -17.59
CA SER A 54 12.13 7.97 -18.51
C SER A 54 12.16 7.33 -19.89
N LEU A 55 13.35 7.08 -20.45
CA LEU A 55 13.50 6.50 -21.79
C LEU A 55 13.06 5.03 -21.82
N LEU A 56 13.37 4.27 -20.78
CA LEU A 56 12.95 2.88 -20.64
C LEU A 56 11.43 2.76 -20.49
N ALA A 57 10.81 3.63 -19.70
CA ALA A 57 9.36 3.69 -19.55
C ALA A 57 8.67 4.03 -20.87
N ASP A 58 9.12 5.10 -21.55
CA ASP A 58 8.59 5.53 -22.85
C ASP A 58 8.76 4.42 -23.91
N ALA A 59 9.91 3.75 -23.92
CA ALA A 59 10.17 2.65 -24.85
C ALA A 59 9.25 1.45 -24.63
N LEU A 60 8.95 1.11 -23.36
CA LEU A 60 8.00 0.05 -23.04
C LEU A 60 6.58 0.42 -23.49
N GLU A 61 6.14 1.64 -23.24
CA GLU A 61 4.83 2.12 -23.71
C GLU A 61 4.75 2.10 -25.25
N ALA A 62 5.81 2.57 -25.92
CA ALA A 62 5.91 2.54 -27.38
C ALA A 62 5.87 1.11 -27.93
N LEU A 63 6.57 0.15 -27.29
CA LEU A 63 6.53 -1.26 -27.66
C LEU A 63 5.12 -1.85 -27.51
N LEU A 64 4.44 -1.57 -26.40
CA LEU A 64 3.05 -2.01 -26.20
C LEU A 64 2.09 -1.41 -27.22
N GLY A 65 2.29 -0.12 -27.55
CA GLY A 65 1.55 0.55 -28.62
C GLY A 65 1.80 -0.09 -29.99
N ALA A 66 3.05 -0.42 -30.32
CA ALA A 66 3.40 -1.11 -31.56
C ALA A 66 2.76 -2.51 -31.64
N ILE A 67 2.81 -3.29 -30.55
CA ILE A 67 2.14 -4.60 -30.48
C ILE A 67 0.63 -4.46 -30.68
N TYR A 68 0.00 -3.46 -30.09
CA TYR A 68 -1.43 -3.19 -30.27
C TYR A 68 -1.78 -2.87 -31.74
N LEU A 69 -0.97 -2.03 -32.38
CA LEU A 69 -1.16 -1.64 -33.79
C LEU A 69 -0.89 -2.78 -34.78
N ASP A 70 0.12 -3.62 -34.51
CA ASP A 70 0.51 -4.76 -35.36
C ASP A 70 -0.45 -5.94 -35.22
N SER A 71 -1.08 -6.10 -34.06
CA SER A 71 -1.98 -7.22 -33.76
C SER A 71 -3.41 -6.77 -33.49
N ASN A 72 -3.85 -6.80 -32.23
CA ASN A 72 -5.15 -6.34 -31.75
C ASN A 72 -5.13 -6.19 -30.23
N PHE A 73 -6.25 -5.70 -29.67
CA PHE A 73 -6.42 -5.51 -28.23
C PHE A 73 -6.16 -6.79 -27.43
N ASP A 74 -6.74 -7.92 -27.83
CA ASP A 74 -6.65 -9.16 -27.04
C ASP A 74 -5.20 -9.65 -26.94
N ARG A 75 -4.45 -9.58 -28.04
CA ARG A 75 -3.03 -9.96 -28.08
C ARG A 75 -2.17 -9.01 -27.27
N ALA A 76 -2.35 -7.69 -27.44
CA ALA A 76 -1.65 -6.69 -26.64
C ALA A 76 -1.97 -6.86 -25.13
N PHE A 77 -3.23 -7.13 -24.80
CA PHE A 77 -3.67 -7.35 -23.43
C PHE A 77 -3.02 -8.58 -22.79
N GLN A 78 -2.83 -9.68 -23.54
CA GLN A 78 -2.10 -10.84 -23.01
C GLN A 78 -0.64 -10.50 -22.72
N VAL A 79 0.02 -9.72 -23.58
CA VAL A 79 1.40 -9.27 -23.33
C VAL A 79 1.46 -8.38 -22.10
N VAL A 80 0.60 -7.36 -22.01
CA VAL A 80 0.50 -6.49 -20.83
C VAL A 80 0.27 -7.32 -19.57
N LYS A 81 -0.67 -8.27 -19.61
CA LYS A 81 -0.97 -9.12 -18.46
C LYS A 81 0.26 -9.92 -18.02
N LEU A 82 1.00 -10.52 -18.95
CA LEU A 82 2.22 -11.29 -18.63
C LEU A 82 3.30 -10.41 -17.99
N LEU A 83 3.54 -9.22 -18.56
CA LEU A 83 4.58 -8.31 -18.09
C LEU A 83 4.25 -7.67 -16.73
N PHE A 84 2.99 -7.32 -16.49
CA PHE A 84 2.58 -6.61 -15.28
C PHE A 84 2.19 -7.53 -14.13
N LEU A 85 1.92 -8.82 -14.37
CA LEU A 85 1.48 -9.75 -13.32
C LEU A 85 2.42 -9.81 -12.11
N PRO A 86 3.76 -9.90 -12.27
CA PRO A 86 4.68 -9.90 -11.12
C PRO A 86 4.59 -8.61 -10.30
N THR A 87 4.50 -7.46 -10.98
CA THR A 87 4.38 -6.14 -10.34
C THR A 87 3.07 -6.01 -9.57
N ILE A 88 1.96 -6.47 -10.15
CA ILE A 88 0.66 -6.50 -9.48
C ILE A 88 0.70 -7.41 -8.24
N GLN A 89 1.27 -8.61 -8.35
CA GLN A 89 1.39 -9.54 -7.23
C GLN A 89 2.21 -8.95 -6.08
N ARG A 90 3.33 -8.29 -6.40
CA ARG A 90 4.16 -7.60 -5.40
C ARG A 90 3.40 -6.47 -4.71
N ALA A 91 2.75 -5.59 -5.47
CA ALA A 91 1.98 -4.46 -4.93
C ALA A 91 0.81 -4.92 -4.04
N THR A 92 0.12 -5.99 -4.44
CA THR A 92 -1.00 -6.55 -3.66
C THR A 92 -0.52 -7.24 -2.38
N LYS A 93 0.60 -7.96 -2.42
CA LYS A 93 1.21 -8.56 -1.22
C LYS A 93 1.67 -7.51 -0.22
N GLU A 94 2.24 -6.40 -0.69
CA GLU A 94 2.59 -5.26 0.17
C GLU A 94 1.37 -4.63 0.83
N ASP A 95 0.25 -4.49 0.10
CA ASP A 95 -0.99 -3.95 0.64
C ASP A 95 -1.61 -4.89 1.70
N ILE A 96 -1.65 -6.20 1.43
CA ILE A 96 -2.06 -7.22 2.40
C ILE A 96 -1.17 -7.21 3.64
N ASN A 97 0.14 -7.06 3.47
CA ASN A 97 1.06 -6.99 4.60
C ASN A 97 0.82 -5.75 5.46
N ARG A 98 0.41 -4.63 4.83
CA ARG A 98 0.08 -3.36 5.48
C ARG A 98 -1.35 -3.29 6.02
N ASP A 99 -2.15 -4.35 5.91
CA ASP A 99 -3.47 -4.41 6.54
C ASP A 99 -3.41 -4.84 8.01
N PHE A 100 -2.72 -4.01 8.80
CA PHE A 100 -2.60 -4.15 10.25
C PHE A 100 -3.92 -3.92 10.98
N LYS A 101 -4.81 -3.08 10.45
CA LYS A 101 -6.13 -2.79 11.03
C LYS A 101 -6.99 -4.04 11.08
N THR A 102 -7.10 -4.76 9.97
CA THR A 102 -7.88 -6.02 9.91
C THR A 102 -7.26 -7.07 10.83
N LYS A 103 -5.94 -7.28 10.76
CA LYS A 103 -5.22 -8.22 11.64
C LYS A 103 -5.45 -7.91 13.12
N LEU A 104 -5.35 -6.65 13.51
CA LEU A 104 -5.56 -6.24 14.89
C LEU A 104 -7.01 -6.45 15.33
N GLN A 105 -7.98 -6.14 14.45
CA GLN A 105 -9.38 -6.36 14.74
C GLN A 105 -9.68 -7.84 15.00
N GLU A 106 -9.14 -8.75 14.18
CA GLU A 106 -9.28 -10.19 14.37
C GLU A 106 -8.67 -10.68 15.69
N GLU A 107 -7.44 -10.27 16.00
CA GLU A 107 -6.77 -10.65 17.25
C GLU A 107 -7.52 -10.15 18.49
N VAL A 108 -7.93 -8.87 18.51
CA VAL A 108 -8.68 -8.28 19.62
C VAL A 108 -10.05 -8.92 19.77
N GLN A 109 -10.76 -9.17 18.66
CA GLN A 109 -12.05 -9.85 18.70
C GLN A 109 -11.92 -11.31 19.16
N ASN A 110 -10.87 -12.02 18.74
CA ASN A 110 -10.65 -13.41 19.15
C ASN A 110 -10.36 -13.51 20.64
N ARG A 111 -9.50 -12.64 21.17
CA ARG A 111 -8.99 -12.70 22.55
C ARG A 111 -9.89 -12.01 23.57
N LEU A 112 -10.43 -10.83 23.24
CA LEU A 112 -11.21 -9.99 24.16
C LEU A 112 -12.70 -9.92 23.85
N LYS A 113 -13.16 -10.49 22.71
CA LYS A 113 -14.57 -10.46 22.26
C LYS A 113 -15.14 -9.04 22.09
N ILE A 114 -14.28 -8.07 21.83
CA ILE A 114 -14.61 -6.66 21.58
C ILE A 114 -13.93 -6.18 20.30
N SER A 115 -14.26 -4.96 19.86
CA SER A 115 -13.66 -4.35 18.68
C SER A 115 -12.85 -3.10 19.07
N PRO A 116 -11.65 -2.91 18.48
CA PRO A 116 -10.87 -1.70 18.68
C PRO A 116 -11.57 -0.48 18.07
N GLN A 117 -11.43 0.67 18.71
CA GLN A 117 -12.02 1.94 18.27
C GLN A 117 -10.93 2.93 17.87
N TYR A 118 -11.08 3.52 16.69
CA TYR A 118 -10.15 4.51 16.15
C TYR A 118 -10.79 5.90 16.26
N ARG A 119 -10.04 6.89 16.76
CA ARG A 119 -10.49 8.27 16.88
C ARG A 119 -9.50 9.21 16.22
N LEU A 120 -9.99 10.13 15.41
CA LEU A 120 -9.18 11.24 14.90
C LEU A 120 -8.86 12.20 16.04
N ALA A 121 -7.58 12.29 16.39
CA ALA A 121 -7.11 13.19 17.43
C ALA A 121 -6.69 14.55 16.87
N ASN A 122 -6.09 14.59 15.69
CA ASN A 122 -5.66 15.85 15.07
C ASN A 122 -5.50 15.76 13.53
N GLU A 123 -5.58 16.90 12.86
CA GLU A 123 -5.25 17.09 11.44
C GLU A 123 -4.35 18.33 11.31
N LEU A 124 -3.13 18.15 10.78
CA LEU A 124 -2.09 19.18 10.72
C LEU A 124 -1.61 19.38 9.28
N GLY A 125 -1.25 20.61 8.90
CA GLY A 125 -0.67 20.93 7.59
C GLY A 125 -1.69 21.41 6.54
N PRO A 126 -1.21 21.97 5.41
CA PRO A 126 -2.06 22.48 4.34
C PRO A 126 -2.78 21.34 3.61
N ASP A 127 -3.84 21.63 2.86
CA ASP A 127 -4.66 20.59 2.23
C ASP A 127 -3.89 19.64 1.28
N HIS A 128 -2.81 20.13 0.67
CA HIS A 128 -1.93 19.33 -0.19
C HIS A 128 -0.83 18.56 0.56
N ASP A 129 -0.67 18.78 1.88
CA ASP A 129 0.31 18.09 2.73
C ASP A 129 -0.24 17.80 4.14
N LYS A 130 -1.50 17.36 4.21
CA LYS A 130 -2.19 17.11 5.47
C LYS A 130 -1.67 15.83 6.13
N THR A 131 -1.46 15.91 7.44
CA THR A 131 -1.03 14.81 8.32
C THR A 131 -2.14 14.56 9.34
N PHE A 132 -2.63 13.33 9.38
CA PHE A 132 -3.70 12.87 10.27
C PHE A 132 -3.08 12.13 11.46
N LYS A 133 -3.52 12.44 12.67
CA LYS A 133 -3.17 11.70 13.89
C LYS A 133 -4.39 10.95 14.40
N ILE A 134 -4.24 9.64 14.57
CA ILE A 134 -5.29 8.72 15.03
C ILE A 134 -4.88 8.13 16.37
N GLU A 135 -5.83 8.07 17.28
CA GLU A 135 -5.74 7.36 18.56
C GLU A 135 -6.50 6.03 18.47
N LEU A 136 -5.91 4.96 18.99
CA LEU A 136 -6.51 3.65 19.08
C LEU A 136 -6.91 3.33 20.51
N PHE A 137 -8.16 2.91 20.69
CA PHE A 137 -8.72 2.52 21.96
C PHE A 137 -9.18 1.06 21.95
N ILE A 138 -8.92 0.34 23.05
CA ILE A 138 -9.47 -1.00 23.33
C ILE A 138 -10.08 -0.96 24.73
N SER A 139 -11.34 -1.39 24.88
CA SER A 139 -12.09 -1.27 26.14
C SER A 139 -12.14 0.14 26.73
N GLY A 140 -12.09 1.18 25.88
CA GLY A 140 -12.07 2.58 26.32
C GLY A 140 -10.70 3.09 26.78
N SER A 141 -9.68 2.24 26.87
CA SER A 141 -8.29 2.64 27.19
C SER A 141 -7.53 3.00 25.92
N LEU A 142 -6.78 4.10 25.96
CA LEU A 142 -5.87 4.48 24.87
C LEU A 142 -4.69 3.51 24.84
N VAL A 143 -4.50 2.80 23.72
CA VAL A 143 -3.50 1.73 23.59
C VAL A 143 -2.42 2.02 22.55
N GLY A 144 -2.67 2.93 21.61
CA GLY A 144 -1.70 3.33 20.60
C GLY A 144 -2.09 4.59 19.83
N GLN A 145 -1.14 5.13 19.09
CA GLN A 145 -1.33 6.33 18.26
C GLN A 145 -0.61 6.17 16.93
N GLY A 146 -1.29 6.51 15.83
CA GLY A 146 -0.72 6.45 14.49
C GLY A 146 -0.78 7.79 13.78
N GLN A 147 0.14 7.98 12.83
CA GLN A 147 0.16 9.16 11.97
C GLN A 147 0.31 8.77 10.51
N GLY A 148 -0.25 9.58 9.61
CA GLY A 148 -0.16 9.33 8.18
C GLY A 148 -0.68 10.47 7.32
N LYS A 149 -0.38 10.42 6.03
CA LYS A 149 -0.86 11.38 5.01
C LYS A 149 -2.32 11.15 4.62
N SER A 150 -2.96 10.13 5.19
CA SER A 150 -4.40 9.90 5.08
C SER A 150 -4.91 9.24 6.37
N LYS A 151 -6.20 9.37 6.66
CA LYS A 151 -6.84 8.70 7.81
C LYS A 151 -6.56 7.19 7.82
N LYS A 152 -6.71 6.52 6.67
CA LYS A 152 -6.40 5.09 6.51
C LYS A 152 -4.94 4.77 6.90
N GLN A 153 -3.98 5.55 6.42
CA GLN A 153 -2.56 5.32 6.75
C GLN A 153 -2.28 5.54 8.25
N ALA A 154 -2.88 6.56 8.85
CA ALA A 154 -2.76 6.83 10.28
C ALA A 154 -3.39 5.70 11.12
N GLU A 155 -4.55 5.17 10.71
CA GLU A 155 -5.17 4.00 11.35
C GLU A 155 -4.28 2.75 11.23
N GLN A 156 -3.76 2.44 10.04
CA GLN A 156 -2.87 1.31 9.84
C GLN A 156 -1.59 1.43 10.68
N SER A 157 -1.03 2.65 10.79
CA SER A 157 0.13 2.94 11.65
C SER A 157 -0.18 2.72 13.13
N ALA A 158 -1.36 3.16 13.61
CA ALA A 158 -1.78 2.93 15.00
C ALA A 158 -1.96 1.43 15.28
N ALA A 159 -2.53 0.71 14.33
CA ALA A 159 -2.75 -0.73 14.44
C ALA A 159 -1.43 -1.51 14.45
N GLU A 160 -0.47 -1.13 13.62
CA GLU A 160 0.87 -1.71 13.58
C GLU A 160 1.59 -1.54 14.92
N GLU A 161 1.54 -0.32 15.49
CA GLU A 161 2.13 -0.04 16.80
C GLU A 161 1.55 -0.96 17.89
N VAL A 162 0.23 -1.11 17.91
CA VAL A 162 -0.46 -1.93 18.92
C VAL A 162 -0.25 -3.42 18.72
N LEU A 163 -0.23 -3.92 17.47
CA LEU A 163 0.06 -5.33 17.19
C LEU A 163 1.41 -5.77 17.74
N LYS A 164 2.44 -4.90 17.74
CA LYS A 164 3.78 -5.20 18.27
C LYS A 164 3.83 -5.42 19.78
N LYS A 165 2.85 -4.87 20.52
CA LYS A 165 2.77 -4.90 22.00
C LYS A 165 1.41 -5.43 22.47
N LEU A 166 0.73 -6.22 21.64
CA LEU A 166 -0.65 -6.61 21.88
C LEU A 166 -0.77 -7.48 23.15
N ASP A 167 0.16 -8.40 23.36
CA ASP A 167 0.17 -9.27 24.54
C ASP A 167 0.27 -8.43 25.84
N ASP A 168 1.23 -7.51 25.91
CA ASP A 168 1.41 -6.62 27.07
C ASP A 168 0.17 -5.75 27.34
N ILE A 169 -0.46 -5.24 26.28
CA ILE A 169 -1.68 -4.43 26.38
C ILE A 169 -2.83 -5.26 26.95
N ILE A 170 -3.00 -6.49 26.47
CA ILE A 170 -4.05 -7.40 26.95
C ILE A 170 -3.86 -7.70 28.43
N ASP A 171 -2.63 -7.98 28.86
CA ASP A 171 -2.30 -8.25 30.26
C ASP A 171 -2.60 -7.04 31.16
N GLN A 172 -2.25 -5.83 30.71
CA GLN A 172 -2.56 -4.60 31.44
C GLN A 172 -4.07 -4.37 31.56
N LEU A 173 -4.83 -4.60 30.48
CA LEU A 173 -6.28 -4.45 30.49
C LEU A 173 -6.95 -5.47 31.42
N ALA A 174 -6.45 -6.72 31.45
CA ALA A 174 -6.95 -7.75 32.37
C ALA A 174 -6.67 -7.39 33.84
N PHE A 175 -5.51 -6.82 34.14
CA PHE A 175 -5.17 -6.37 35.49
C PHE A 175 -6.08 -5.22 35.97
N HIS A 176 -6.33 -4.23 35.12
CA HIS A 176 -7.22 -3.10 35.45
C HIS A 176 -8.69 -3.51 35.63
N ALA A 177 -9.17 -4.53 34.90
CA ALA A 177 -10.52 -5.06 35.07
C ALA A 177 -10.71 -5.73 36.46
N ASN A 178 -9.68 -6.39 36.98
CA ASN A 178 -9.73 -7.06 38.29
C ASN A 178 -9.49 -6.12 39.49
N GLY A 179 -8.83 -4.97 39.28
CA GLY A 179 -8.52 -4.02 40.35
C GLY A 179 -9.67 -3.10 40.80
N ASN A 180 -10.68 -2.88 39.96
CA ASN A 180 -11.82 -1.99 40.27
C ASN A 180 -12.95 -2.67 41.09
N GLY A 181 -12.76 -3.91 41.54
CA GLY A 181 -13.75 -4.66 42.34
C GLY A 181 -13.76 -4.35 43.84
N GLN A 182 -12.85 -3.51 44.35
CA GLN A 182 -12.76 -3.20 45.79
C GLN A 182 -12.84 -1.69 46.06
N LYS A 183 -14.04 -1.11 45.97
CA LYS A 183 -14.44 0.10 46.69
C LYS A 183 -15.96 0.21 46.69
N LYS A 184 -16.59 -0.67 47.47
CA LYS A 184 -17.88 -0.42 48.11
C LYS A 184 -17.61 -0.47 49.61
N GLU A 185 -17.61 0.69 50.24
CA GLU A 185 -18.04 0.94 51.62
C GLU A 185 -18.30 2.44 51.78
#